data_AF-A0A2G1LK75-F1
#
_entry.id   AF-A0A2G1LK75-F1
#
_cell.length_a   1.000
_cell.length_b   1.000
_cell.length_c   1.000
_cell.angle_alpha   90.00
_cell.angle_beta   90.00
_cell.angle_gamma   90.00
#
_symmetry.space_group_name_H-M   'P 1'
#
loop_
_entity.id
_entity.type
_entity.pdbx_description
1 polymer ?
#
loop_
_entity_poly.entity_id
_entity_poly.type
_entity_poly.pdbx_seq_one_letter_code
_entity_poly.pdbx_strand_id
1 'polypeptide(L)' 'VVAGAGVALIPSFLIRPELESGSLVIPFDRPLSSEQAYYLVYPTGLGGHPGLARFRAWMLASAGAE' A
#
# COMPACT_ATOMS: atom_id res chain seq x y z
N VAL A 1 8.77 -10.92 -12.11
CA VAL A 1 9.53 -9.72 -11.73
C VAL A 1 10.73 -10.12 -10.88
N VAL A 2 10.57 -10.48 -9.60
CA VAL A 2 11.69 -10.94 -8.74
C VAL A 2 12.40 -12.18 -9.30
N ALA A 3 11.67 -13.14 -9.88
CA ALA A 3 12.25 -14.31 -10.55
C ALA A 3 12.82 -14.03 -11.97
N GLY A 4 13.02 -12.76 -12.35
CA GLY A 4 13.57 -12.39 -13.66
C GLY A 4 12.64 -12.55 -14.87
N ALA A 5 11.37 -12.91 -14.66
CA ALA A 5 10.43 -13.23 -15.74
C ALA A 5 9.92 -12.01 -16.56
N GLY A 6 10.33 -10.78 -16.25
CA GLY A 6 9.91 -9.56 -16.96
C GLY A 6 9.54 -8.39 -16.06
N VAL A 7 8.81 -7.42 -16.64
CA VAL A 7 8.40 -6.14 -16.03
C VAL A 7 6.95 -6.22 -15.53
N ALA A 8 6.62 -5.52 -14.44
CA ALA A 8 5.23 -5.35 -13.98
C ALA A 8 4.98 -3.95 -13.42
N LEU A 9 3.71 -3.60 -13.31
CA LEU A 9 3.22 -2.42 -12.58
C LEU A 9 2.82 -2.85 -11.17
N ILE A 10 3.47 -2.28 -10.16
CA ILE A 10 3.29 -2.64 -8.75
C ILE A 10 3.30 -1.34 -7.93
N PRO A 11 2.39 -1.16 -6.95
CA PRO A 11 2.50 -0.07 -5.98
C PRO A 11 3.87 -0.08 -5.28
N SER A 12 4.57 1.06 -5.28
CA SER A 12 5.96 1.14 -4.81
C SER A 12 6.14 0.72 -3.34
N PHE A 13 5.15 1.02 -2.49
CA PHE A 13 5.19 0.65 -1.07
C PHE A 13 5.24 -0.87 -0.83
N LEU A 14 4.80 -1.69 -1.81
CA LEU A 14 4.87 -3.15 -1.72
C LEU A 14 6.24 -3.74 -2.08
N ILE A 15 7.10 -2.95 -2.73
CA ILE A 15 8.40 -3.41 -3.26
C ILE A 15 9.56 -2.53 -2.80
N ARG A 16 9.35 -1.76 -1.72
CA ARG A 16 10.36 -0.86 -1.16
C ARG A 16 11.65 -1.58 -0.77
N PRO A 17 11.63 -2.75 -0.08
CA PRO A 17 12.85 -3.49 0.23
C PRO A 17 13.62 -3.94 -1.02
N GLU A 18 12.92 -4.30 -2.10
CA GLU A 18 13.52 -4.74 -3.35
C GLU A 18 14.18 -3.57 -4.10
N LEU A 19 13.57 -2.38 -4.06
CA LEU A 19 14.17 -1.16 -4.59
C LEU A 19 15.41 -0.74 -3.78
N GLU A 20 15.33 -0.79 -2.45
CA GLU A 20 16.44 -0.43 -1.55
C GLU A 20 17.62 -1.40 -1.69
N SER A 21 17.35 -2.69 -1.86
CA SER A 21 18.37 -3.72 -2.09
C SER A 21 18.90 -3.75 -3.53
N GLY A 22 18.22 -3.07 -4.47
CA GLY A 22 18.52 -3.10 -5.91
C GLY A 22 18.19 -4.43 -6.60
N SER A 23 17.45 -5.33 -5.94
CA SER A 23 16.96 -6.56 -6.56
C SER A 23 15.83 -6.31 -7.57
N LEU A 24 15.14 -5.16 -7.43
CA LEU A 24 14.30 -4.58 -8.46
C LEU A 24 14.76 -3.16 -8.78
N VAL A 25 14.48 -2.73 -10.01
CA VAL A 25 14.76 -1.39 -10.49
C VAL A 25 13.50 -0.82 -11.15
N ILE A 26 13.41 0.52 -11.22
CA ILE A 26 12.38 1.21 -12.00
C ILE A 26 12.94 1.44 -13.41
N PRO A 27 12.54 0.66 -14.43
CA PRO A 27 13.13 0.76 -15.77
C PRO A 27 12.71 2.04 -16.51
N PHE A 28 11.61 2.68 -16.10
CA PHE A 28 11.10 3.93 -16.68
C PHE A 28 10.71 4.88 -15.56
N ASP A 29 11.30 6.07 -15.53
CA ASP A 29 10.96 7.12 -14.56
C ASP A 29 9.62 7.81 -14.92
N ARG A 30 8.55 7.03 -14.86
CA ARG A 30 7.17 7.43 -15.21
C ARG A 30 6.20 6.77 -14.23
N PRO A 31 6.06 7.31 -13.00
CA PRO A 31 5.07 6.81 -12.06
C PRO A 31 3.66 6.97 -12.63
N LEU A 32 2.83 5.96 -12.46
CA LEU A 32 1.43 5.98 -12.84
C LEU A 32 0.58 6.21 -11.60
N SER A 33 -0.23 7.26 -11.62
CA SER A 33 -1.26 7.46 -10.61
C SER A 33 -2.48 6.60 -10.94
N SER A 34 -2.97 5.87 -9.93
CA SER A 34 -4.23 5.13 -10.01
C SER A 34 -5.27 5.80 -9.12
N GLU A 35 -6.53 5.81 -9.55
CA GLU A 35 -7.66 6.23 -8.71
C GLU A 35 -8.07 5.13 -7.70
N GLN A 36 -7.40 3.97 -7.73
CA GLN A 36 -7.67 2.87 -6.80
C GLN A 36 -7.18 3.21 -5.39
N ALA A 37 -7.94 2.78 -4.39
CA ALA A 37 -7.64 2.98 -2.98
C ALA A 37 -7.83 1.69 -2.18
N TYR A 38 -7.19 1.62 -1.02
CA TYR A 38 -7.39 0.55 -0.03
C TYR A 38 -8.46 0.96 0.98
N TYR A 39 -9.41 0.07 1.25
CA TYR A 39 -10.56 0.35 2.12
C TYR A 39 -10.57 -0.55 3.36
N LEU A 40 -10.85 0.05 4.52
CA LEU A 40 -11.20 -0.68 5.74
C LEU A 40 -12.70 -1.03 5.71
N VAL A 41 -13.01 -2.33 5.68
CA VAL A 41 -14.39 -2.84 5.66
C VAL A 41 -14.70 -3.55 6.97
N TYR A 42 -15.89 -3.30 7.53
CA TYR A 42 -16.37 -3.91 8.78
C TYR A 42 -17.90 -4.06 8.77
N PRO A 43 -18.47 -5.00 9.55
CA PRO A 43 -19.92 -5.14 9.72
C PRO A 43 -20.61 -3.84 10.16
N THR A 44 -21.76 -3.50 9.56
CA THR A 44 -22.48 -2.23 9.82
C THR A 44 -22.74 -1.96 11.31
N GLY A 45 -23.02 -3.02 12.10
CA GLY A 45 -23.28 -2.90 13.54
C GLY A 45 -22.05 -2.51 14.39
N LEU A 46 -20.84 -2.56 13.84
CA LEU A 46 -19.60 -2.23 14.56
C LEU A 46 -19.17 -0.77 14.44
N GLY A 47 -19.86 0.06 13.66
CA GLY A 47 -19.45 1.45 13.40
C GLY A 47 -19.30 2.32 14.65
N GLY A 48 -20.04 2.02 15.73
CA GLY A 48 -19.95 2.73 17.01
C GLY A 48 -18.95 2.13 18.01
N HIS A 49 -18.27 1.02 17.67
CA HIS A 49 -17.40 0.34 18.62
C HIS A 49 -16.12 1.17 18.88
N PRO A 50 -15.80 1.54 20.13
CA PRO A 50 -14.68 2.43 20.42
C PRO A 50 -13.32 1.82 20.04
N GLY A 51 -13.20 0.48 20.06
CA GLY A 51 -12.00 -0.21 19.56
C GLY A 51 -11.82 -0.05 18.05
N LEU A 52 -12.91 -0.06 17.28
CA LEU A 52 -12.86 0.14 15.84
C LEU A 52 -12.47 1.59 15.51
N ALA A 53 -13.00 2.56 16.24
CA ALA A 53 -12.66 3.96 16.08
C ALA A 53 -11.15 4.21 16.32
N ARG A 54 -10.60 3.64 17.40
CA ARG A 54 -9.15 3.72 17.70
C ARG A 54 -8.31 3.07 16.61
N PHE A 55 -8.69 1.87 16.16
CA PHE A 55 -7.98 1.17 15.10
C PHE A 55 -8.00 1.93 13.78
N ARG A 56 -9.16 2.47 13.37
CA ARG A 56 -9.29 3.32 12.18
C ARG A 56 -8.40 4.55 12.27
N ALA A 57 -8.40 5.24 13.41
CA ALA A 57 -7.57 6.43 13.62
C ALA A 57 -6.06 6.10 13.53
N TRP A 58 -5.64 5.01 14.18
CA TRP A 58 -4.26 4.52 14.10
C TRP A 58 -3.88 4.16 12.65
N MET A 59 -4.73 3.41 11.94
CA MET A 59 -4.48 2.99 10.57
C MET A 59 -4.29 4.18 9.62
N LEU A 60 -5.16 5.20 9.73
CA LEU A 60 -5.03 6.42 8.91
C LEU A 60 -3.75 7.19 9.22
N ALA A 61 -3.36 7.25 10.50
CA ALA A 61 -2.09 7.86 10.89
C ALA A 61 -0.89 7.08 10.34
N SER A 62 -0.92 5.75 10.38
CA SER A 62 0.13 4.89 9.84
C SER A 62 0.23 4.95 8.32
N ALA A 63 -0.91 5.04 7.61
CA ALA A 63 -0.94 5.14 6.15
C ALA A 63 -0.56 6.54 5.63
N GLY A 64 -0.82 7.59 6.41
CA GLY A 64 -0.44 8.97 6.06
C GLY A 64 0.99 9.37 6.46
N ALA A 65 1.73 8.48 7.13
CA ALA A 65 3.10 8.72 7.58
C ALA A 65 4.18 8.28 6.56
N GLU A 66 3.81 8.12 5.29
CA GLU A 66 4.70 7.71 4.20
C GLU A 66 5.31 8.89 3.43
#